data_AF-A0A0F9IWF5-F1
#
_entry.id   AF-A0A0F9IWF5-F1
#
_cell.length_a   1.000
_cell.length_b   1.000
_cell.length_c   1.000
_cell.angle_alpha   90.00
_cell.angle_beta   90.00
_cell.angle_gamma   90.00
#
_symmetry.space_group_name_H-M   'P 1'
#
loop_
_entity.id
_entity.type
_entity.pdbx_description
1 polymer ?
#
loop_
_entity_poly.entity_id
_entity_poly.type
_entity_poly.pdbx_seq_one_letter_code
_entity_poly.pdbx_strand_id
1 'polypeptide(L)'
;LDPILEWADEEPIEEILERYKIMAGDLSTVRDNVERIIVFIGRIARDLSTNGIDLQEKLIKITEMAETLRIRIHYGIREELFDLVQRLDNVARVRARILYKAGYRTASQVKKEDPYTLDKKTGLGINLCKRILKEQ
;
A
#
# COMPACT_ATOMS: atom_id res chain seq x y z
N LEU A 1 15.02 -11.33 -0.65
CA LEU A 1 13.98 -10.30 -0.42
C LEU A 1 12.81 -10.47 -1.39
N ASP A 2 12.94 -11.33 -2.39
CA ASP A 2 11.95 -11.60 -3.44
C ASP A 2 10.51 -11.80 -2.94
N PRO A 3 10.24 -12.53 -1.82
CA PRO A 3 8.87 -12.63 -1.30
C PRO A 3 8.24 -11.27 -0.93
N ILE A 4 9.05 -10.31 -0.45
CA ILE A 4 8.60 -8.97 -0.08
C ILE A 4 8.39 -8.10 -1.33
N LEU A 5 9.23 -8.28 -2.35
CA LEU A 5 9.08 -7.58 -3.62
C LEU A 5 7.79 -8.03 -4.32
N GLU A 6 7.57 -9.34 -4.42
CA GLU A 6 6.32 -9.89 -4.97
C GLU A 6 5.09 -9.44 -4.17
N TRP A 7 5.19 -9.40 -2.84
CA TRP A 7 4.13 -8.83 -1.99
C TRP A 7 3.84 -7.36 -2.33
N ALA A 8 4.88 -6.55 -2.50
CA ALA A 8 4.76 -5.13 -2.89
C ALA A 8 4.32 -4.93 -4.35
N ASP A 9 4.43 -5.96 -5.19
CA ASP A 9 3.95 -5.98 -6.58
C ASP A 9 2.55 -6.60 -6.73
N GLU A 10 1.91 -6.91 -5.59
CA GLU A 10 0.55 -7.44 -5.43
C GLU A 10 0.33 -8.90 -5.81
N GLU A 11 1.39 -9.72 -5.83
CA GLU A 11 1.26 -11.16 -6.04
C GLU A 11 0.41 -11.80 -4.91
N PRO A 12 -0.54 -12.71 -5.23
CA PRO A 12 -1.38 -13.36 -4.22
C PRO A 12 -0.55 -13.98 -3.10
N ILE A 13 -0.95 -13.75 -1.84
CA ILE A 13 -0.13 -14.16 -0.69
C ILE A 13 0.06 -15.68 -0.70
N GLU A 14 -0.98 -16.44 -1.03
CA GLU A 14 -0.95 -17.89 -1.12
C GLU A 14 0.11 -18.38 -2.13
N GLU A 15 0.21 -17.71 -3.28
CA GLU A 15 1.22 -18.03 -4.31
C GLU A 15 2.64 -17.74 -3.83
N ILE A 16 2.84 -16.64 -3.11
CA ILE A 16 4.15 -16.31 -2.50
C ILE A 16 4.51 -17.37 -1.46
N LEU A 17 3.59 -17.72 -0.56
CA LEU A 17 3.84 -18.69 0.51
C LEU A 17 4.19 -20.07 -0.06
N GLU A 18 3.47 -20.53 -1.08
CA GLU A 18 3.72 -21.78 -1.76
C GLU A 18 5.07 -21.78 -2.49
N ARG A 19 5.34 -20.73 -3.29
CA ARG A 19 6.56 -20.60 -4.10
C ARG A 19 7.82 -20.61 -3.25
N TYR A 20 7.82 -19.90 -2.12
CA TYR A 20 8.97 -19.76 -1.25
C TYR A 20 8.98 -20.74 -0.07
N LYS A 21 7.94 -21.58 0.08
CA LYS A 21 7.78 -22.56 1.16
C LYS A 21 7.91 -21.93 2.56
N ILE A 22 7.29 -20.77 2.74
CA ILE A 22 7.29 -20.01 3.99
C ILE A 22 5.87 -19.92 4.56
N MET A 23 5.76 -19.67 5.86
CA MET A 23 4.48 -19.44 6.51
C MET A 23 4.11 -17.95 6.48
N ALA A 24 2.82 -17.64 6.62
CA ALA A 24 2.34 -16.26 6.66
C ALA A 24 3.00 -15.41 7.77
N GLY A 25 3.34 -16.05 8.90
CA GLY A 25 4.08 -15.41 10.00
C GLY A 25 5.51 -15.03 9.63
N ASP A 26 6.20 -15.86 8.83
CA ASP A 26 7.56 -15.58 8.37
C ASP A 26 7.55 -14.36 7.43
N LEU A 27 6.65 -14.35 6.45
CA LEU A 27 6.48 -13.22 5.53
C LEU A 27 6.17 -11.93 6.29
N SER A 28 5.26 -11.98 7.26
CA SER A 28 4.88 -10.83 8.09
C SER A 28 6.07 -10.32 8.91
N THR A 29 6.85 -11.22 9.52
CA THR A 29 8.04 -10.86 10.31
C THR A 29 9.09 -10.17 9.44
N VAL A 30 9.36 -10.72 8.25
CA VAL A 30 10.33 -10.12 7.31
C VAL A 30 9.81 -8.76 6.82
N ARG A 31 8.54 -8.65 6.45
CA ARG A 31 7.90 -7.39 6.03
C ARG A 31 8.07 -6.32 7.09
N ASP A 32 7.71 -6.61 8.34
CA ASP A 32 7.74 -5.65 9.44
C ASP A 32 9.18 -5.18 9.74
N ASN A 33 10.15 -6.09 9.67
CA ASN A 33 11.57 -5.75 9.84
C ASN A 33 12.09 -4.87 8.70
N VAL A 34 11.75 -5.19 7.45
CA VAL A 34 12.14 -4.39 6.28
C VAL A 34 11.50 -3.01 6.33
N GLU A 35 10.23 -2.91 6.70
CA GLU A 35 9.53 -1.64 6.87
C GLU A 35 10.25 -0.75 7.90
N ARG A 36 10.61 -1.31 9.07
CA ARG A 36 11.36 -0.57 10.11
C ARG A 36 12.70 -0.06 9.60
N ILE A 37 13.46 -0.87 8.86
CA ILE A 37 14.75 -0.46 8.28
C ILE A 37 14.55 0.70 7.30
N ILE A 38 13.54 0.64 6.43
CA ILE A 38 13.23 1.70 5.47
C ILE A 38 12.86 3.00 6.19
N VAL A 39 12.07 2.92 7.26
CA VAL A 39 11.76 4.08 8.11
C VAL A 39 13.04 4.71 8.66
N PHE A 40 13.99 3.91 9.17
CA PHE A 40 15.27 4.43 9.65
C PHE A 40 16.09 5.09 8.53
N ILE A 41 16.17 4.46 7.36
CA ILE A 41 16.87 5.03 6.19
C ILE A 41 16.27 6.39 5.81
N GLY A 42 14.95 6.48 5.69
CA GLY A 42 14.27 7.74 5.34
C GLY A 42 14.47 8.85 6.37
N ARG A 43 14.48 8.50 7.66
CA ARG A 43 14.76 9.46 8.75
C ARG A 43 16.19 9.97 8.71
N ILE A 44 17.18 9.07 8.59
CA ILE A 44 18.59 9.45 8.49
C ILE A 44 18.81 10.34 7.26
N ALA A 45 18.24 9.98 6.11
CA ALA A 45 18.35 10.78 4.89
C ALA A 45 17.77 12.19 5.06
N ARG A 46 16.59 12.30 5.67
CA ARG A 46 15.96 13.58 5.98
C ARG A 46 16.84 14.44 6.89
N ASP A 47 17.34 13.87 7.98
CA ASP A 47 18.15 14.60 8.97
C ASP A 47 19.50 15.04 8.40
N LEU A 48 20.09 14.26 7.48
CA LEU A 48 21.32 14.66 6.78
C LEU A 48 21.07 15.73 5.71
N SER A 49 19.87 15.77 5.11
CA SER A 49 19.55 16.74 4.06
C SER A 49 19.46 18.19 4.55
N THR A 50 19.26 18.40 5.85
CA THR A 50 19.15 19.74 6.47
C THR A 50 20.50 20.36 6.83
N ASN A 51 21.60 19.60 6.78
CA ASN A 51 22.91 20.02 7.28
C ASN A 51 23.85 20.62 6.21
N GLY A 52 23.32 21.08 5.06
CA GLY A 52 24.10 21.82 4.06
C GLY A 52 25.16 21.01 3.30
N ILE A 53 24.98 19.68 3.21
CA ILE A 53 25.88 18.79 2.45
C ILE A 53 25.56 18.90 0.95
N ASP A 54 26.58 18.85 0.10
CA ASP A 54 26.52 18.79 -1.39
C ASP A 54 25.76 17.57 -1.97
N LEU A 55 25.00 16.87 -1.11
CA LEU A 55 24.19 15.68 -1.40
C LEU A 55 22.70 15.92 -1.10
N GLN A 56 22.27 17.14 -0.78
CA GLN A 56 20.91 17.46 -0.36
C GLN A 56 19.84 16.90 -1.31
N GLU A 57 19.96 17.13 -2.62
CA GLU A 57 19.00 16.61 -3.61
C GLU A 57 18.90 15.09 -3.60
N LYS A 58 20.04 14.40 -3.50
CA LYS A 58 20.09 12.92 -3.42
C LYS A 58 19.43 12.42 -2.14
N LEU A 59 19.63 13.10 -1.02
CA LEU A 59 19.07 12.74 0.28
C LEU A 59 17.55 13.00 0.35
N ILE A 60 17.06 14.07 -0.26
CA ILE A 60 15.61 14.32 -0.43
C ILE A 60 14.99 13.19 -1.25
N LYS A 61 15.61 12.82 -2.37
CA LYS A 61 15.14 11.69 -3.20
C LYS A 61 15.11 10.37 -2.44
N ILE A 62 16.13 10.07 -1.63
CA ILE A 62 16.14 8.87 -0.78
C ILE A 62 14.99 8.90 0.23
N THR A 63 14.68 10.07 0.80
CA THR A 63 13.55 10.25 1.73
C THR A 63 12.22 9.92 1.06
N GLU A 64 11.99 10.44 -0.15
CA GLU A 64 10.76 10.18 -0.94
C GLU A 64 10.65 8.71 -1.36
N MET A 65 11.76 8.12 -1.83
CA MET A 65 11.82 6.70 -2.21
C MET A 65 11.56 5.80 -1.00
N ALA A 66 12.11 6.13 0.16
CA ALA A 66 11.90 5.38 1.39
C ALA A 66 10.42 5.43 1.82
N GLU A 67 9.78 6.60 1.79
CA GLU A 67 8.36 6.72 2.14
C GLU A 67 7.47 5.94 1.17
N THR A 68 7.77 6.01 -0.13
CA THR A 68 7.06 5.25 -1.16
C THR A 68 7.20 3.75 -0.90
N LEU A 69 8.42 3.26 -0.72
CA LEU A 69 8.69 1.84 -0.49
C LEU A 69 8.07 1.35 0.82
N ARG A 70 8.07 2.18 1.88
CA ARG A 70 7.42 1.89 3.15
C ARG A 70 5.93 1.58 2.94
N ILE A 71 5.21 2.45 2.24
CA ILE A 71 3.77 2.27 1.97
C ILE A 71 3.53 1.00 1.15
N ARG A 72 4.33 0.77 0.10
CA ARG A 72 4.21 -0.43 -0.73
C ARG A 72 4.38 -1.73 0.07
N ILE A 73 5.39 -1.78 0.94
CA ILE A 73 5.69 -2.97 1.76
C ILE A 73 4.64 -3.15 2.86
N HIS A 74 4.23 -2.08 3.52
CA HIS A 74 3.26 -2.14 4.60
C HIS A 74 1.93 -2.75 4.13
N TYR A 75 1.39 -2.23 3.01
CA TYR A 75 0.08 -2.64 2.50
C TYR A 75 0.12 -3.75 1.45
N GLY A 76 1.28 -4.04 0.85
CA GLY A 76 1.41 -4.99 -0.26
C GLY A 76 0.73 -4.49 -1.52
N ILE A 77 1.04 -3.25 -1.91
CA ILE A 77 0.40 -2.55 -3.02
C ILE A 77 1.42 -1.79 -3.88
N ARG A 78 1.07 -1.59 -5.15
CA ARG A 78 1.71 -0.63 -6.03
C ARG A 78 1.22 0.79 -5.74
N GLU A 79 1.99 1.77 -6.20
CA GLU A 79 1.79 3.20 -5.90
C GLU A 79 0.43 3.72 -6.32
N GLU A 80 -0.14 3.20 -7.42
CA GLU A 80 -1.44 3.66 -7.91
C GLU A 80 -2.62 3.36 -6.96
N LEU A 81 -2.42 2.52 -5.94
CA LEU A 81 -3.44 2.17 -4.95
C LEU A 81 -3.33 2.96 -3.64
N PHE A 82 -2.30 3.80 -3.47
CA PHE A 82 -2.03 4.50 -2.20
C PHE A 82 -3.25 5.29 -1.71
N ASP A 83 -3.84 6.11 -2.58
CA ASP A 83 -4.98 6.96 -2.21
C ASP A 83 -6.20 6.13 -1.75
N LEU A 84 -6.45 4.98 -2.38
CA LEU A 84 -7.55 4.10 -2.01
C LEU A 84 -7.31 3.43 -0.65
N VAL A 85 -6.11 2.89 -0.42
CA VAL A 85 -5.82 2.11 0.79
C VAL A 85 -5.62 3.00 2.01
N GLN A 86 -5.00 4.17 1.85
CA GLN A 86 -4.71 5.06 2.99
C GLN A 86 -5.92 5.89 3.43
N ARG A 87 -6.93 6.06 2.58
CA ARG A 87 -8.06 6.98 2.84
C ARG A 87 -9.43 6.32 2.94
N LEU A 88 -9.55 5.03 2.63
CA LEU A 88 -10.80 4.28 2.75
C LEU A 88 -10.68 3.19 3.80
N ASP A 89 -11.55 3.26 4.81
CA ASP A 89 -11.70 2.17 5.76
C ASP A 89 -12.23 0.91 5.06
N ASN A 90 -11.82 -0.26 5.57
CA ASN A 90 -12.18 -1.56 5.01
C ASN A 90 -11.65 -1.82 3.59
N VAL A 91 -10.67 -1.06 3.10
CA VAL A 91 -10.03 -1.25 1.79
C VAL A 91 -8.55 -1.62 1.96
N ALA A 92 -8.25 -2.92 1.89
CA ALA A 92 -6.89 -3.46 1.80
C ALA A 92 -6.52 -3.80 0.34
N ARG A 93 -5.32 -4.36 0.09
CA ARG A 93 -4.77 -4.63 -1.26
C ARG A 93 -5.77 -5.22 -2.27
N VAL A 94 -6.47 -6.29 -1.90
CA VAL A 94 -7.38 -7.00 -2.82
C VAL A 94 -8.55 -6.09 -3.23
N ARG A 95 -9.15 -5.41 -2.25
CA ARG A 95 -10.31 -4.53 -2.48
C ARG A 95 -9.90 -3.26 -3.24
N ALA A 96 -8.75 -2.69 -2.91
CA ALA A 96 -8.19 -1.56 -3.65
C ALA A 96 -7.96 -1.90 -5.12
N ARG A 97 -7.41 -3.09 -5.41
CA ARG A 97 -7.22 -3.53 -6.79
C ARG A 97 -8.54 -3.75 -7.54
N ILE A 98 -9.58 -4.27 -6.88
CA ILE A 98 -10.93 -4.39 -7.45
C ILE A 98 -11.49 -3.00 -7.79
N LEU A 99 -11.42 -2.06 -6.85
CA LEU A 99 -11.84 -0.66 -7.08
C LEU A 99 -11.10 -0.02 -8.26
N TYR A 100 -9.78 -0.17 -8.30
CA TYR A 100 -8.95 0.36 -9.37
C TYR A 100 -9.32 -0.21 -10.74
N LYS A 101 -9.51 -1.53 -10.83
CA LYS A 101 -9.96 -2.20 -12.06
C LYS A 101 -11.36 -1.76 -12.50
N ALA A 102 -12.22 -1.37 -11.57
CA ALA A 102 -13.53 -0.79 -11.84
C ALA A 102 -13.49 0.71 -12.23
N GLY A 103 -12.30 1.32 -12.30
CA GLY A 103 -12.10 2.70 -12.73
C GLY A 103 -11.96 3.73 -11.61
N TYR A 104 -12.01 3.30 -10.34
CA TYR A 104 -11.81 4.18 -9.19
C TYR A 104 -10.33 4.28 -8.84
N ARG A 105 -9.71 5.42 -9.16
CA ARG A 105 -8.30 5.70 -8.87
C ARG A 105 -8.09 6.49 -7.58
N THR A 106 -9.14 7.11 -7.04
CA THR A 106 -9.06 7.89 -5.80
C THR A 106 -10.24 7.61 -4.86
N ALA A 107 -10.00 7.76 -3.56
CA ALA A 107 -11.01 7.66 -2.52
C ALA A 107 -12.15 8.66 -2.75
N SER A 108 -11.84 9.85 -3.27
CA SER A 108 -12.86 10.85 -3.63
C SER A 108 -13.79 10.39 -4.76
N GLN A 109 -13.31 9.57 -5.70
CA GLN A 109 -14.19 8.98 -6.72
C GLN A 109 -15.11 7.92 -6.11
N VAL A 110 -14.60 7.09 -5.20
CA VAL A 110 -15.39 6.08 -4.49
C VAL A 110 -16.48 6.74 -3.63
N LYS A 111 -16.11 7.73 -2.81
CA LYS A 111 -17.03 8.43 -1.89
C LYS A 111 -18.18 9.17 -2.58
N LYS A 112 -18.10 9.44 -3.89
CA LYS A 112 -19.18 10.08 -4.67
C LYS A 112 -20.25 9.10 -5.16
N GLU A 113 -19.97 7.80 -5.09
CA GLU A 113 -20.90 6.77 -5.53
C GLU A 113 -21.91 6.43 -4.45
N ASP A 114 -23.10 6.02 -4.85
CA ASP A 114 -24.02 5.36 -3.94
C ASP A 114 -23.59 3.89 -3.73
N PRO A 115 -23.94 3.28 -2.57
CA PRO A 115 -23.52 1.91 -2.27
C PRO A 115 -23.97 0.86 -3.28
N TYR A 116 -25.11 1.04 -3.95
CA TYR A 116 -25.64 0.06 -4.92
C TYR A 116 -24.88 0.16 -6.24
N THR A 117 -24.58 1.36 -6.72
CA THR A 117 -23.75 1.55 -7.92
C THR A 117 -22.34 1.04 -7.70
N LEU A 118 -21.75 1.31 -6.53
CA LEU A 118 -20.44 0.79 -6.17
C LEU A 118 -20.43 -0.75 -6.16
N ASP A 119 -21.42 -1.38 -5.53
CA ASP A 119 -21.56 -2.84 -5.52
C ASP A 119 -21.70 -3.40 -6.94
N LYS A 120 -22.60 -2.83 -7.75
CA LYS A 120 -22.83 -3.26 -9.13
C LYS A 120 -21.57 -3.22 -9.99
N LYS A 121 -20.71 -2.22 -9.81
CA LYS A 121 -19.46 -2.07 -10.59
C LYS A 121 -18.31 -2.93 -10.08
N THR A 122 -18.31 -3.28 -8.79
CA THR A 122 -17.14 -3.88 -8.13
C THR A 122 -17.35 -5.31 -7.65
N GLY A 123 -18.61 -5.73 -7.45
CA GLY A 123 -18.97 -7.04 -6.89
C GLY A 123 -18.59 -7.23 -5.43
N LEU A 124 -18.28 -6.16 -4.69
CA LEU A 124 -17.79 -6.23 -3.30
C LEU A 124 -18.88 -6.59 -2.28
N GLY A 125 -20.15 -6.51 -2.67
CA GLY A 125 -21.31 -6.74 -1.82
C GLY A 125 -21.79 -5.46 -1.14
N ILE A 126 -23.10 -5.22 -1.23
CA ILE A 126 -23.77 -3.99 -0.73
C ILE A 126 -23.41 -3.59 0.71
N ASN A 127 -23.28 -4.55 1.62
CA ASN A 127 -22.97 -4.27 3.02
C ASN A 127 -21.53 -3.77 3.20
N LEU A 128 -20.58 -4.28 2.40
CA LEU A 128 -19.21 -3.79 2.41
C LEU A 128 -19.14 -2.40 1.77
N CYS A 129 -19.82 -2.17 0.64
CA CYS A 129 -19.90 -0.85 0.02
C CYS A 129 -20.45 0.21 0.99
N LYS A 130 -21.51 -0.11 1.75
CA LYS A 130 -22.03 0.77 2.82
C LYS A 130 -21.00 1.08 3.91
N ARG A 131 -20.12 0.13 4.27
CA ARG A 131 -19.06 0.35 5.27
C ARG A 131 -17.91 1.18 4.70
N ILE A 132 -17.53 0.97 3.45
CA ILE A 132 -16.48 1.76 2.76
C ILE A 132 -16.92 3.23 2.62
N LEU A 133 -18.20 3.47 2.38
CA LEU A 133 -18.76 4.82 2.17
C LEU A 133 -19.21 5.52 3.47
N LYS A 134 -19.21 4.83 4.61
CA LYS A 134 -19.47 5.48 5.89
C LYS A 134 -18.25 6.31 6.28
N GLU A 135 -18.45 7.63 6.39
CA GLU A 135 -17.46 8.49 7.05
C GLU A 135 -17.51 8.27 8.57
N GLN A 136 -16.34 8.41 9.19
CA GLN A 136 -16.21 8.65 10.63
C GLN A 136 -16.65 10.07 10.97
#